data_AF-X8J2Z9-F1
#
_entry.id   AF-X8J2Z9-F1
#
_cell.length_a   1.000
_cell.length_b   1.000
_cell.length_c   1.000
_cell.angle_alpha   90.00
_cell.angle_beta   90.00
_cell.angle_gamma   90.00
#
_symmetry.space_group_name_H-M   'P 1'
#
loop_
_entity.id
_entity.type
_entity.pdbx_description
1 polymer ?
#
loop_
_entity_poly.entity_id
_entity_poly.type
_entity_poly.pdbx_seq_one_letter_code
_entity_poly.pdbx_strand_id
1 'polypeptide(L)'
;MHNKAEYSQLTDSQATTAAVLDAMEQHNWVHLACHASQNVKDPIKSGFHLHDGTLDLSAINRRSFKNKGLAFLSACQTATGDENLPDEAIHLASGMLMAGYCSVIATMWSVDDRDAPFVADKVYAQLMKDGTLGNGEAGRALHHGVAGLRKKVGEKEFGRWVPYIHIGS
;
A
#
# COMPACT_ATOMS: atom_id res chain seq x y z
N MET A 1 -8.99 27.10 -9.71
CA MET A 1 -7.55 26.99 -9.41
C MET A 1 -7.26 25.52 -9.16
N HIS A 2 -6.51 24.84 -10.04
CA HIS A 2 -6.19 23.43 -9.85
C HIS A 2 -5.18 23.31 -8.71
N ASN A 3 -5.63 22.87 -7.55
CA ASN A 3 -4.75 22.48 -6.46
C ASN A 3 -4.00 21.22 -6.95
N LYS A 4 -2.83 21.38 -7.56
CA LYS A 4 -2.01 20.24 -7.95
C LYS A 4 -1.51 19.59 -6.67
N ALA A 5 -1.79 18.29 -6.51
CA ALA A 5 -1.11 17.50 -5.49
C ALA A 5 0.39 17.53 -5.79
N GLU A 6 1.19 17.95 -4.81
CA GLU A 6 2.64 17.78 -4.86
C GLU A 6 2.99 16.37 -4.41
N TYR A 7 3.94 15.75 -5.11
CA TYR A 7 4.43 14.41 -4.79
C TYR A 7 5.94 14.35 -4.99
N SER A 8 6.60 13.58 -4.14
CA SER A 8 7.96 13.11 -4.36
C SER A 8 7.94 11.69 -4.89
N GLN A 9 8.82 11.40 -5.85
CA GLN A 9 8.98 10.08 -6.43
C GLN A 9 10.43 9.62 -6.22
N LEU A 10 10.59 8.43 -5.67
CA LEU A 10 11.89 7.76 -5.50
C LEU A 10 11.84 6.46 -6.30
N THR A 11 12.70 6.32 -7.30
CA THR A 11 12.80 5.13 -8.15
C THR A 11 14.21 4.57 -8.15
N ASP A 12 14.34 3.25 -8.33
CA ASP A 12 15.61 2.54 -8.45
C ASP A 12 16.61 2.97 -7.36
N SER A 13 17.79 3.44 -7.76
CA SER A 13 18.86 3.85 -6.83
C SER A 13 18.52 5.01 -5.89
N GLN A 14 17.41 5.73 -6.13
CA GLN A 14 16.93 6.79 -5.25
C GLN A 14 16.07 6.24 -4.11
N ALA A 15 15.46 5.07 -4.29
CA ALA A 15 14.60 4.44 -3.29
C ALA A 15 15.44 3.70 -2.24
N THR A 16 16.23 4.44 -1.47
CA THR A 16 16.98 3.90 -0.32
C THR A 16 16.12 3.93 0.94
N THR A 17 16.44 3.06 1.90
CA THR A 17 15.76 3.00 3.20
C THR A 17 15.69 4.36 3.89
N ALA A 18 16.79 5.11 3.91
CA ALA A 18 16.84 6.45 4.49
C ALA A 18 15.97 7.46 3.73
N ALA A 19 16.10 7.53 2.40
CA ALA A 19 15.34 8.49 1.59
C ALA A 19 13.83 8.24 1.66
N VAL A 20 13.41 6.98 1.67
CA VAL A 20 12.00 6.60 1.81
C VAL A 20 11.46 7.00 3.20
N LEU A 21 12.20 6.72 4.28
CA LEU A 21 11.79 7.14 5.62
C LEU A 21 11.66 8.66 5.76
N ASP A 22 12.62 9.41 5.24
CA ASP A 22 12.58 10.87 5.25
C ASP A 22 11.39 11.41 4.44
N ALA A 23 11.11 10.82 3.26
CA ALA A 23 9.95 11.19 2.46
C ALA A 23 8.62 10.86 3.17
N MET A 24 8.52 9.70 3.83
CA MET A 24 7.36 9.32 4.64
C MET A 24 7.13 10.31 5.80
N GLU A 25 8.20 10.89 6.37
CA GLU A 25 8.08 11.91 7.42
C GLU A 25 7.49 13.22 6.87
N GLN A 26 7.84 13.62 5.64
CA GLN A 26 7.37 14.86 5.02
C GLN A 26 6.00 14.75 4.33
N HIS A 27 5.55 13.55 3.96
CA HIS A 27 4.31 13.36 3.20
C HIS A 27 3.23 12.68 4.04
N ASN A 28 1.98 13.08 3.84
CA ASN A 28 0.85 12.46 4.54
C ASN A 28 0.46 11.11 3.92
N TRP A 29 0.73 10.92 2.64
CA TRP A 29 0.38 9.70 1.90
C TRP A 29 1.66 9.05 1.40
N VAL A 30 1.68 7.71 1.38
CA VAL A 30 2.75 6.92 0.79
C VAL A 30 2.17 5.89 -0.16
N HIS A 31 2.84 5.68 -1.30
CA HIS A 31 2.57 4.59 -2.22
C HIS A 31 3.84 3.75 -2.35
N LEU A 32 3.76 2.47 -1.98
CA LEU A 32 4.87 1.53 -2.09
C LEU A 32 4.55 0.50 -3.18
N ALA A 33 5.14 0.71 -4.36
CA ALA A 33 5.05 -0.19 -5.51
C ALA A 33 6.38 -0.94 -5.68
N CYS A 34 6.68 -1.81 -4.73
CA CYS A 34 7.90 -2.59 -4.66
C CYS A 34 7.61 -3.96 -4.04
N HIS A 35 8.53 -4.90 -4.13
CA HIS A 35 8.37 -6.17 -3.43
C HIS A 35 8.33 -5.95 -1.92
N ALA A 36 7.57 -6.77 -1.21
CA ALA A 36 7.60 -6.85 0.23
C ALA A 36 7.74 -8.31 0.67
N SER A 37 8.37 -8.50 1.82
CA SER A 37 8.50 -9.79 2.49
C SER A 37 7.87 -9.72 3.86
N GLN A 38 7.33 -10.85 4.29
CA GLN A 38 6.62 -10.96 5.56
C GLN A 38 7.32 -12.01 6.40
N ASN A 39 7.49 -11.68 7.68
CA ASN A 39 8.14 -12.57 8.63
C ASN A 39 7.11 -13.04 9.66
N VAL A 40 6.60 -14.24 9.41
CA VAL A 40 5.55 -14.88 10.23
C VAL A 40 6.00 -15.09 11.67
N LYS A 41 7.29 -15.36 11.88
CA LYS A 41 7.86 -15.60 13.21
C LYS A 41 8.08 -14.31 13.99
N ASP A 42 8.38 -13.22 13.28
CA ASP A 42 8.69 -11.92 13.84
C ASP A 42 8.08 -10.81 12.97
N PRO A 43 6.77 -10.51 13.15
CA PRO A 43 6.03 -9.62 12.25
C PRO A 43 6.68 -8.24 12.05
N ILE A 44 7.39 -7.72 13.05
CA ILE A 44 8.04 -6.41 12.98
C ILE A 44 9.26 -6.39 12.03
N LYS A 45 9.75 -7.56 11.61
CA LYS A 45 10.78 -7.72 10.57
C LYS A 45 10.21 -7.86 9.17
N SER A 46 8.88 -7.87 9.01
CA SER A 46 8.26 -7.71 7.70
C SER A 46 8.61 -6.34 7.12
N GLY A 47 8.80 -6.23 5.82
CA GLY A 47 9.26 -4.98 5.23
C GLY A 47 9.24 -4.94 3.71
N PHE A 48 9.60 -3.76 3.21
CA PHE A 48 9.62 -3.43 1.78
C PHE A 48 11.05 -3.53 1.25
N HIS A 49 11.24 -4.20 0.12
CA HIS A 49 12.53 -4.31 -0.55
C HIS A 49 12.81 -3.03 -1.33
N LEU A 50 13.86 -2.34 -0.90
CA LEU A 50 14.36 -1.08 -1.43
C LEU A 50 15.76 -1.30 -2.03
N HIS A 51 16.34 -0.24 -2.60
CA HIS A 51 17.60 -0.34 -3.34
C HIS A 51 18.77 -0.87 -2.50
N ASP A 52 18.89 -0.42 -1.25
CA ASP A 52 20.00 -0.68 -0.35
C ASP A 52 19.66 -1.71 0.75
N GLY A 53 18.45 -2.28 0.73
CA GLY A 53 18.04 -3.29 1.70
C GLY A 53 16.53 -3.35 1.93
N THR A 54 16.13 -3.93 3.06
CA THR A 54 14.72 -4.02 3.46
C THR A 54 14.39 -2.91 4.45
N LEU A 55 13.36 -2.12 4.15
CA LEU A 55 12.74 -1.21 5.11
C LEU A 55 11.69 -1.99 5.92
N ASP A 56 12.09 -2.45 7.11
CA ASP A 56 11.20 -3.21 7.99
C ASP A 56 10.29 -2.34 8.86
N LEU A 57 9.23 -2.96 9.39
CA LEU A 57 8.27 -2.29 10.27
C LEU A 57 8.94 -1.78 11.56
N SER A 58 10.05 -2.35 12.01
CA SER A 58 10.80 -1.85 13.18
C SER A 58 11.39 -0.46 12.89
N ALA A 59 12.04 -0.31 11.73
CA ALA A 59 12.60 0.95 11.28
C ALA A 59 11.52 2.01 11.05
N ILE A 60 10.40 1.63 10.42
CA ILE A 60 9.24 2.49 10.22
C ILE A 60 8.66 2.96 11.57
N ASN A 61 8.43 2.04 12.52
CA ASN A 61 7.82 2.36 13.81
C ASN A 61 8.73 3.23 14.71
N ARG A 62 10.06 3.13 14.55
CA ARG A 62 11.01 4.00 15.29
C ARG A 62 10.90 5.47 14.91
N ARG A 63 10.47 5.79 13.68
CA ARG A 63 10.26 7.17 13.25
C ARG A 63 8.97 7.79 13.77
N SER A 64 8.03 6.99 14.28
CA SER A 64 6.73 7.41 14.83
C SER A 64 6.09 8.54 14.03
N PHE A 65 5.45 8.19 12.92
CA PHE A 65 4.72 9.17 12.15
C PHE A 65 3.45 9.58 12.91
N LYS A 66 3.13 10.87 12.91
CA LYS A 66 1.89 11.38 13.49
C LYS A 66 0.98 11.91 12.40
N ASN A 67 -0.32 11.61 12.52
CA ASN A 67 -1.37 12.14 11.66
C ASN A 67 -1.14 11.87 10.15
N LYS A 68 -0.72 10.66 9.78
CA LYS A 68 -0.59 10.28 8.37
C LYS A 68 -1.93 9.82 7.81
N GLY A 69 -2.17 10.11 6.53
CA GLY A 69 -3.43 9.84 5.86
C GLY A 69 -3.54 8.40 5.35
N LEU A 70 -2.88 8.12 4.22
CA LEU A 70 -3.04 6.87 3.47
C LEU A 70 -1.69 6.19 3.21
N ALA A 71 -1.60 4.90 3.51
CA ALA A 71 -0.57 4.04 2.93
C ALA A 71 -1.21 3.13 1.86
N PHE A 72 -0.74 3.25 0.62
CA PHE A 72 -1.11 2.35 -0.46
C PHE A 72 0.03 1.38 -0.70
N LEU A 73 -0.19 0.10 -0.41
CA LEU A 73 0.78 -0.97 -0.54
C LEU A 73 0.47 -1.76 -1.80
N SER A 74 1.03 -1.32 -2.94
CA SER A 74 1.06 -2.08 -4.19
C SER A 74 2.22 -3.08 -4.18
N ALA A 75 2.38 -3.77 -3.06
CA ALA A 75 3.49 -4.66 -2.83
C ALA A 75 3.01 -6.10 -3.00
N CYS A 76 3.38 -6.69 -4.14
CA CYS A 76 3.20 -8.11 -4.36
C CYS A 76 4.19 -8.89 -3.49
N GLN A 77 3.72 -9.95 -2.84
CA GLN A 77 4.60 -11.03 -2.40
C GLN A 77 5.14 -11.76 -3.64
N THR A 78 6.43 -11.63 -3.89
CA THR A 78 7.16 -12.55 -4.78
C THR A 78 7.75 -13.69 -3.98
N ALA A 79 7.21 -14.89 -4.26
CA ALA A 79 7.97 -16.13 -4.39
C ALA A 79 8.69 -16.71 -3.15
N THR A 80 7.92 -17.31 -2.24
CA THR A 80 8.30 -18.61 -1.64
C THR A 80 7.01 -19.37 -1.40
N GLY A 81 6.77 -20.43 -2.17
CA GLY A 81 5.55 -21.23 -2.11
C GLY A 81 5.38 -21.98 -0.78
N ASP A 82 5.01 -21.26 0.27
CA ASP A 82 4.47 -21.85 1.48
C ASP A 82 2.95 -21.80 1.35
N GLU A 83 2.32 -22.97 1.20
CA GLU A 83 0.90 -23.15 0.88
C GLU A 83 -0.05 -22.73 2.03
N ASN A 84 0.42 -21.96 3.02
CA ASN A 84 -0.13 -21.99 4.36
C ASN A 84 -0.49 -20.66 5.03
N LEU A 85 -0.41 -19.47 4.41
CA LEU A 85 -0.63 -18.24 5.20
C LEU A 85 -1.44 -17.15 4.48
N PRO A 86 -2.79 -17.24 4.52
CA PRO A 86 -3.69 -16.19 4.03
C PRO A 86 -3.72 -14.90 4.88
N ASP A 87 -3.07 -14.86 6.05
CA ASP A 87 -3.12 -13.74 7.01
C ASP A 87 -1.98 -12.71 6.86
N GLU A 88 -1.12 -12.84 5.86
CA GLU A 88 0.16 -12.14 5.90
C GLU A 88 0.01 -10.64 5.60
N ALA A 89 -0.71 -10.23 4.55
CA ALA A 89 -0.88 -8.81 4.18
C ALA A 89 -1.42 -7.93 5.33
N ILE A 90 -2.13 -8.54 6.28
CA ILE A 90 -2.63 -7.90 7.49
C ILE A 90 -1.48 -7.38 8.36
N HIS A 91 -0.34 -8.07 8.45
CA HIS A 91 0.79 -7.65 9.28
C HIS A 91 1.46 -6.37 8.78
N LEU A 92 1.72 -6.26 7.47
CA LEU A 92 2.26 -5.01 6.89
C LEU A 92 1.26 -3.87 7.03
N ALA A 93 -0.02 -4.11 6.73
CA ALA A 93 -1.03 -3.08 6.87
C ALA A 93 -1.21 -2.63 8.32
N SER A 94 -1.24 -3.57 9.27
CA SER A 94 -1.30 -3.28 10.71
C SER A 94 -0.07 -2.52 11.19
N GLY A 95 1.12 -2.89 10.71
CA GLY A 95 2.36 -2.18 10.99
C GLY A 95 2.33 -0.73 10.51
N MET A 96 1.76 -0.47 9.34
CA MET A 96 1.59 0.90 8.83
C MET A 96 0.57 1.70 9.65
N LEU A 97 -0.51 1.06 10.13
CA LEU A 97 -1.45 1.70 11.06
C LEU A 97 -0.75 2.06 12.38
N MET A 98 0.03 1.13 12.94
CA MET A 98 0.84 1.38 14.15
C MET A 98 1.88 2.48 13.94
N ALA A 99 2.41 2.60 12.73
CA ALA A 99 3.35 3.64 12.36
C ALA A 99 2.71 5.04 12.28
N GLY A 100 1.37 5.13 12.28
CA GLY A 100 0.62 6.38 12.36
C GLY A 100 -0.22 6.74 11.14
N TYR A 101 -0.39 5.82 10.18
CA TYR A 101 -1.35 5.97 9.08
C TYR A 101 -2.78 5.67 9.55
N CYS A 102 -3.75 6.48 9.16
CA CYS A 102 -5.16 6.25 9.51
C CYS A 102 -5.84 5.23 8.60
N SER A 103 -5.33 5.06 7.38
CA SER A 103 -5.96 4.25 6.34
C SER A 103 -4.90 3.52 5.52
N VAL A 104 -5.10 2.23 5.27
CA VAL A 104 -4.17 1.40 4.49
C VAL A 104 -4.93 0.61 3.44
N ILE A 105 -4.46 0.67 2.20
CA ILE A 105 -4.87 -0.21 1.10
C ILE A 105 -3.73 -1.19 0.84
N ALA A 106 -4.04 -2.48 0.76
CA ALA A 106 -3.04 -3.54 0.51
C ALA A 106 -3.62 -4.66 -0.35
N THR A 107 -2.79 -5.62 -0.73
CA THR A 107 -3.18 -6.82 -1.48
C THR A 107 -2.88 -8.07 -0.67
N MET A 108 -3.87 -8.96 -0.52
CA MET A 108 -3.73 -10.23 0.22
C MET A 108 -2.78 -11.23 -0.45
N TRP A 109 -2.70 -11.21 -1.78
CA TRP A 109 -1.79 -12.03 -2.58
C TRP A 109 -1.29 -11.24 -3.78
N SER A 110 -0.37 -11.85 -4.54
CA SER A 110 0.20 -11.24 -5.74
C SER A 110 -0.88 -10.85 -6.75
N VAL A 111 -0.87 -9.59 -7.17
CA VAL A 111 -1.75 -9.06 -8.20
C VAL A 111 -1.00 -8.96 -9.53
N ASP A 112 -1.74 -9.00 -10.64
CA ASP A 112 -1.17 -8.83 -11.97
C ASP A 112 -0.63 -7.39 -12.13
N ASP A 113 0.60 -7.25 -12.62
CA ASP A 113 1.27 -5.95 -12.82
C ASP A 113 0.46 -4.99 -13.72
N ARG A 114 -0.44 -5.51 -14.56
CA ARG A 114 -1.31 -4.69 -15.42
C ARG A 114 -2.55 -4.17 -14.70
N ASP A 115 -2.90 -4.76 -13.56
CA ASP A 115 -4.10 -4.43 -12.80
C ASP A 115 -3.82 -3.45 -11.67
N ALA A 116 -2.65 -3.58 -11.01
CA ALA A 116 -2.28 -2.70 -9.91
C ALA A 116 -2.28 -1.21 -10.29
N PRO A 117 -1.70 -0.77 -11.44
CA PRO A 117 -1.77 0.62 -11.88
C PRO A 117 -3.21 1.06 -12.13
N PHE A 118 -4.05 0.20 -12.72
CA PHE A 118 -5.45 0.51 -12.97
C PHE A 118 -6.23 0.77 -11.67
N VAL A 119 -6.04 -0.06 -10.65
CA VAL A 119 -6.70 0.13 -9.35
C VAL A 119 -6.17 1.37 -8.66
N ALA A 120 -4.85 1.57 -8.63
CA ALA A 120 -4.24 2.77 -8.07
C ALA A 120 -4.77 4.05 -8.72
N ASP A 121 -4.82 4.12 -10.06
CA ASP A 121 -5.35 5.25 -10.81
C ASP A 121 -6.80 5.57 -10.41
N LYS A 122 -7.65 4.54 -10.28
CA LYS A 122 -9.05 4.74 -9.88
C LYS A 122 -9.17 5.21 -8.44
N VAL A 123 -8.36 4.66 -7.54
CA VAL A 123 -8.34 5.06 -6.13
C VAL A 123 -7.92 6.52 -5.99
N TYR A 124 -6.77 6.90 -6.55
CA TYR A 124 -6.29 8.28 -6.46
C TYR A 124 -7.23 9.25 -7.18
N ALA A 125 -7.77 8.90 -8.35
CA ALA A 125 -8.73 9.76 -9.04
C ALA A 125 -10.00 10.00 -8.21
N GLN A 126 -10.45 9.03 -7.40
CA GLN A 126 -11.58 9.20 -6.51
C GLN A 126 -11.19 10.05 -5.29
N LEU A 127 -10.06 9.75 -4.64
CA LEU A 127 -9.61 10.50 -3.46
C LEU A 127 -9.32 11.97 -3.77
N MET A 128 -8.74 12.26 -4.93
CA MET A 128 -8.49 13.64 -5.38
C MET A 128 -9.77 14.42 -5.68
N LYS A 129 -10.88 13.73 -5.99
CA LYS A 129 -12.20 14.38 -6.13
C LYS A 129 -12.86 14.61 -4.78
N ASP A 130 -12.75 13.65 -3.87
CA ASP A 130 -13.34 13.74 -2.53
C ASP A 130 -12.64 14.83 -1.69
N GLY A 131 -11.33 15.03 -1.89
CA GLY A 131 -10.55 16.12 -1.29
C GLY A 131 -10.25 15.95 0.20
N THR A 132 -10.73 14.88 0.83
CA THR A 132 -10.52 14.54 2.24
C THR A 132 -10.23 13.05 2.42
N LEU A 133 -9.56 12.71 3.51
CA LEU A 133 -9.44 11.35 4.04
C LEU A 133 -9.88 11.35 5.51
N GLY A 134 -10.57 10.29 5.93
CA GLY A 134 -10.83 10.00 7.35
C GLY A 134 -12.26 9.61 7.70
N ASN A 135 -13.18 9.57 6.72
CA ASN A 135 -14.57 9.17 6.85
C ASN A 135 -14.92 8.03 5.86
N GLY A 136 -14.03 7.05 5.68
CA GLY A 136 -14.23 5.91 4.78
C GLY A 136 -13.98 6.17 3.30
N GLU A 137 -13.41 7.32 2.91
CA GLU A 137 -13.14 7.65 1.50
C GLU A 137 -12.15 6.69 0.86
N ALA A 138 -11.13 6.23 1.59
CA ALA A 138 -10.17 5.24 1.09
C ALA A 138 -10.85 3.89 0.75
N GLY A 139 -11.70 3.39 1.64
CA GLY A 139 -12.47 2.17 1.41
C GLY A 139 -13.44 2.32 0.24
N ARG A 140 -14.12 3.47 0.12
CA ARG A 140 -15.01 3.77 -1.02
C ARG A 140 -14.23 3.89 -2.33
N ALA A 141 -13.09 4.55 -2.32
CA ALA A 141 -12.21 4.69 -3.47
C ALA A 141 -11.71 3.31 -3.94
N LEU A 142 -11.30 2.44 -3.00
CA LEU A 142 -10.90 1.06 -3.31
C LEU A 142 -12.06 0.27 -3.89
N HIS A 143 -13.25 0.36 -3.30
CA HIS A 143 -14.46 -0.29 -3.81
C HIS A 143 -14.72 0.09 -5.28
N HIS A 144 -14.59 1.37 -5.64
CA HIS A 144 -14.74 1.81 -7.02
C HIS A 144 -13.62 1.28 -7.94
N GLY A 145 -12.38 1.26 -7.47
CA GLY A 145 -11.25 0.70 -8.22
C GLY A 145 -11.44 -0.78 -8.52
N VAL A 146 -11.77 -1.57 -7.50
CA VAL A 146 -12.02 -3.02 -7.60
C VAL A 146 -13.25 -3.31 -8.47
N ALA A 147 -14.34 -2.56 -8.31
CA ALA A 147 -15.53 -2.72 -9.15
C ALA A 147 -15.23 -2.42 -10.63
N GLY A 148 -14.41 -1.40 -10.90
CA GLY A 148 -13.91 -1.10 -12.24
C GLY A 148 -13.06 -2.23 -12.80
N LEU A 149 -12.17 -2.81 -11.99
CA LEU A 149 -11.31 -3.91 -12.41
C LEU A 149 -12.14 -5.15 -12.72
N ARG A 150 -13.05 -5.53 -11.82
CA ARG A 150 -14.00 -6.64 -12.02
C ARG A 150 -14.79 -6.51 -13.32
N LYS A 151 -15.24 -5.30 -13.68
CA LYS A 151 -15.91 -5.04 -14.96
C LYS A 151 -14.98 -5.22 -16.17
N LYS A 152 -13.70 -4.86 -16.02
CA LYS A 152 -12.67 -4.93 -17.08
C LYS A 152 -12.22 -6.37 -17.34
N VAL A 153 -11.96 -7.15 -16.28
CA VAL A 153 -11.40 -8.51 -16.41
C VAL A 153 -12.47 -9.60 -16.43
N GLY A 154 -13.66 -9.31 -15.90
CA GLY A 154 -14.77 -10.25 -15.79
C GLY A 154 -14.92 -10.84 -14.40
N GLU A 155 -16.15 -11.22 -14.04
CA GLU A 155 -16.51 -11.68 -12.69
C GLU A 155 -15.78 -12.97 -12.28
N LYS A 156 -15.50 -13.85 -13.25
CA LYS A 156 -14.81 -15.13 -13.02
C LYS A 156 -13.32 -14.98 -12.71
N GLU A 157 -12.73 -13.82 -12.98
CA GLU A 157 -11.33 -13.53 -12.72
C GLU A 157 -11.09 -13.08 -11.26
N PHE A 158 -11.72 -13.76 -10.29
CA PHE A 158 -11.71 -13.38 -8.88
C PHE A 158 -10.30 -13.24 -8.29
N GLY A 159 -9.36 -14.06 -8.73
CA GLY A 159 -7.96 -13.98 -8.30
C GLY A 159 -7.29 -12.63 -8.62
N ARG A 160 -7.83 -11.85 -9.56
CA ARG A 160 -7.29 -10.56 -10.00
C ARG A 160 -7.88 -9.37 -9.25
N TRP A 161 -9.13 -9.43 -8.81
CA TRP A 161 -9.83 -8.28 -8.23
C TRP A 161 -10.25 -8.43 -6.77
N VAL A 162 -10.36 -9.66 -6.23
CA VAL A 162 -10.62 -9.91 -4.81
C VAL A 162 -9.46 -9.56 -3.85
N PRO A 163 -8.16 -9.64 -4.20
CA PRO A 163 -7.09 -9.52 -3.19
C PRO A 163 -7.01 -8.16 -2.50
N TYR A 164 -7.59 -7.13 -3.10
CA TYR A 164 -7.48 -5.76 -2.60
C TYR A 164 -8.29 -5.59 -1.31
N ILE A 165 -7.59 -5.20 -0.25
CA ILE A 165 -8.17 -4.95 1.07
C ILE A 165 -7.90 -3.53 1.53
N HIS A 166 -8.79 -3.05 2.40
CA HIS A 166 -8.66 -1.78 3.10
C HIS A 166 -8.77 -2.04 4.61
N ILE A 167 -7.89 -1.41 5.39
CA ILE A 167 -7.90 -1.47 6.86
C ILE A 167 -7.69 -0.04 7.39
N GLY A 168 -8.51 0.35 8.36
CA GLY A 168 -8.46 1.68 8.97
C GLY A 168 -9.75 2.47 8.76
N SER A 169 -9.68 3.77 9.03
CA SER A 169 -10.78 4.74 8.91
C SER A 169 -11.01 5.22 7.47
#